data_AF-A0A2I0TB62-F1
#
_entry.id   AF-A0A2I0TB62-F1
#
_cell.length_a   1.000
_cell.length_b   1.000
_cell.length_c   1.000
_cell.angle_alpha   90.00
_cell.angle_beta   90.00
_cell.angle_gamma   90.00
#
_symmetry.space_group_name_H-M   'P 1'
#
loop_
_entity.id
_entity.type
_entity.pdbx_description
1 polymer ?
#
loop_
_entity_poly.entity_id
_entity_poly.type
_entity_poly.pdbx_seq_one_letter_code
_entity_poly.pdbx_strand_id
1 'polypeptide(L)'
;MQELTEVGLQNFFNLFLMLAIVAETEDIVSRVLDLLDFLTPSSITMSQRALIWRGHFAFLLIYVEKNMDISVLAEKLSNAFREKAKEFLVTKNDYTQKQNLWTLLSTYIDGVQEVFETSCYLSLSEEKLLNDGFTMLLPACRGAELSMVLNFLQVVLARLR
;
A
#
# COMPACT_ATOMS: atom_id res chain seq x y z
N MET A 1 -15.45 0.05 -19.40
CA MET A 1 -15.01 1.44 -19.20
C MET A 1 -13.83 1.69 -20.13
N GLN A 2 -13.78 2.82 -20.84
CA GLN A 2 -12.54 3.26 -21.50
C GLN A 2 -11.42 3.27 -20.45
N GLU A 3 -10.25 2.77 -20.82
CA GLU A 3 -9.09 2.58 -19.96
C GLU A 3 -8.85 3.80 -19.08
N LEU A 4 -9.04 3.64 -17.77
CA LEU A 4 -8.79 4.70 -16.80
C LEU A 4 -7.29 5.03 -16.86
N THR A 5 -6.92 6.14 -17.50
CA THR A 5 -5.52 6.54 -17.63
C THR A 5 -4.90 6.80 -16.26
N GLU A 6 -3.56 6.83 -16.19
CA GLU A 6 -2.85 7.16 -14.97
C GLU A 6 -3.31 8.49 -14.35
N VAL A 7 -3.49 9.51 -15.20
CA VAL A 7 -4.03 10.83 -14.82
C VAL A 7 -5.49 10.73 -14.36
N GLY A 8 -6.31 9.91 -15.03
CA GLY A 8 -7.69 9.65 -14.63
C GLY A 8 -7.78 9.04 -13.23
N LEU A 9 -6.91 8.08 -12.93
CA LEU A 9 -6.84 7.44 -11.61
C LEU A 9 -6.34 8.41 -10.53
N GLN A 10 -5.36 9.25 -10.83
CA GLN A 10 -4.90 10.28 -9.90
C GLN A 10 -6.02 11.29 -9.58
N ASN A 11 -6.73 11.78 -10.60
CA ASN A 11 -7.86 12.70 -10.41
C ASN A 11 -9.01 12.04 -9.64
N PHE A 12 -9.26 10.76 -9.89
CA PHE A 12 -10.21 9.96 -9.14
C PHE A 12 -9.85 9.95 -7.64
N PHE A 13 -8.62 9.57 -7.27
CA PHE A 13 -8.22 9.58 -5.86
C PHE A 13 -8.28 10.97 -5.24
N ASN A 14 -7.80 12.01 -5.92
CA ASN A 14 -7.86 13.38 -5.42
C ASN A 14 -9.30 13.81 -5.09
N LEU A 15 -10.25 13.50 -5.97
CA LEU A 15 -11.67 13.80 -5.74
C LEU A 15 -12.21 13.07 -4.50
N PHE A 16 -11.97 11.75 -4.41
CA PHE A 16 -12.52 10.97 -3.32
C PHE A 16 -11.82 11.20 -1.97
N LEU A 17 -10.53 11.55 -1.97
CA LEU A 17 -9.83 12.01 -0.77
C LEU A 17 -10.44 13.30 -0.24
N MET A 18 -10.73 14.28 -1.12
CA MET A 18 -11.43 15.50 -0.73
C MET A 18 -12.84 15.21 -0.17
N LEU A 19 -13.57 14.28 -0.80
CA LEU A 19 -14.89 13.86 -0.31
C LEU A 19 -14.81 13.15 1.03
N ALA A 20 -13.82 12.29 1.26
CA ALA A 20 -13.64 11.56 2.53
C ALA A 20 -13.31 12.50 3.72
N ILE A 21 -12.75 13.68 3.44
CA ILE A 21 -12.51 14.72 4.45
C ILE A 21 -13.81 15.45 4.81
N VAL A 22 -14.64 15.78 3.81
CA VAL A 22 -15.85 16.62 3.99
C VAL A 22 -17.11 15.82 4.33
N ALA A 23 -17.17 14.53 3.96
CA ALA A 23 -18.31 13.64 4.17
C ALA A 23 -17.94 12.45 5.09
N GLU A 24 -18.87 11.50 5.23
CA GLU A 24 -18.69 10.28 6.02
C GLU A 24 -17.62 9.38 5.37
N THR A 25 -16.48 9.24 6.05
CA THR A 25 -15.26 8.68 5.46
C THR A 25 -15.42 7.20 5.11
N GLU A 26 -16.08 6.40 5.95
CA GLU A 26 -16.31 4.97 5.70
C GLU A 26 -17.14 4.73 4.43
N ASP A 27 -18.23 5.48 4.25
CA ASP A 27 -19.09 5.39 3.07
C ASP A 27 -18.31 5.73 1.78
N ILE A 28 -17.50 6.78 1.84
CA ILE A 28 -16.66 7.20 0.71
C ILE A 28 -15.61 6.14 0.38
N VAL A 29 -14.90 5.63 1.38
CA VAL A 29 -13.87 4.60 1.17
C VAL A 29 -14.50 3.31 0.66
N SER A 30 -15.60 2.84 1.25
CA SER A 30 -16.33 1.67 0.76
C SER A 30 -16.71 1.84 -0.71
N ARG A 31 -17.25 3.00 -1.08
CA ARG A 31 -17.62 3.29 -2.47
C ARG A 31 -16.42 3.30 -3.40
N VAL A 32 -15.28 3.85 -2.96
CA VAL A 32 -14.05 3.85 -3.74
C VAL A 32 -13.54 2.43 -3.96
N LEU A 33 -13.55 1.59 -2.93
CA LEU A 33 -13.15 0.19 -3.05
C LEU A 33 -14.05 -0.55 -4.05
N ASP A 34 -15.36 -0.37 -3.97
CA ASP A 34 -16.30 -0.94 -4.94
C ASP A 34 -15.99 -0.48 -6.37
N LEU A 35 -15.72 0.82 -6.54
CA LEU A 35 -15.41 1.42 -7.84
C LEU A 35 -14.09 0.88 -8.43
N LEU A 36 -13.08 0.68 -7.59
CA LEU A 36 -11.79 0.12 -7.99
C LEU A 36 -11.89 -1.37 -8.31
N ASP A 37 -12.79 -2.11 -7.67
CA ASP A 37 -13.01 -3.53 -7.93
C ASP A 37 -13.63 -3.78 -9.34
N PHE A 38 -14.22 -2.75 -9.99
CA PHE A 38 -14.61 -2.81 -11.41
C PHE A 38 -13.43 -2.70 -12.38
N LEU A 39 -12.22 -2.36 -11.93
CA LEU A 39 -11.04 -2.31 -12.77
C LEU A 39 -10.53 -3.73 -13.05
N THR A 40 -10.49 -4.12 -14.32
CA THR A 40 -10.01 -5.46 -14.70
C THR A 40 -8.53 -5.62 -14.33
N PRO A 41 -8.14 -6.63 -13.53
CA PRO A 41 -6.76 -6.78 -13.07
C PRO A 41 -5.72 -6.90 -14.19
N SER A 42 -6.10 -7.44 -15.35
CA SER A 42 -5.24 -7.62 -16.53
C SER A 42 -4.98 -6.34 -17.32
N SER A 43 -5.79 -5.30 -17.15
CA SER A 43 -5.61 -4.00 -17.82
C SER A 43 -4.86 -2.97 -16.97
N ILE A 44 -4.53 -3.31 -15.72
CA ILE A 44 -3.87 -2.40 -14.77
C ILE A 44 -2.35 -2.52 -14.95
N THR A 45 -1.73 -1.42 -15.36
CA THR A 45 -0.26 -1.31 -15.43
C THR A 45 0.35 -1.27 -14.02
N MET A 46 1.66 -1.50 -13.92
CA MET A 46 2.35 -1.44 -12.63
C MET A 46 2.36 -0.02 -12.02
N SER A 47 2.41 1.03 -12.85
CA SER A 47 2.29 2.42 -12.38
C SER A 47 0.91 2.72 -11.80
N GLN A 48 -0.15 2.27 -12.48
CA GLN A 48 -1.52 2.37 -11.97
C GLN A 48 -1.70 1.59 -10.67
N ARG A 49 -1.10 0.39 -10.55
CA ARG A 49 -1.15 -0.39 -9.31
C ARG A 49 -0.47 0.34 -8.14
N ALA A 50 0.69 0.95 -8.39
CA ALA A 50 1.37 1.78 -7.38
C ALA A 50 0.50 2.98 -6.97
N LEU A 51 -0.20 3.62 -7.90
CA LEU A 51 -1.18 4.67 -7.60
C LEU A 51 -2.35 4.18 -6.76
N ILE A 52 -2.90 3.00 -7.06
CA ILE A 52 -3.97 2.41 -6.25
C ILE A 52 -3.50 2.20 -4.82
N TRP A 53 -2.28 1.67 -4.64
CA TRP A 53 -1.71 1.48 -3.30
C TRP A 53 -1.51 2.80 -2.57
N ARG A 54 -0.94 3.81 -3.23
CA ARG A 54 -0.82 5.16 -2.63
C ARG A 54 -2.18 5.73 -2.24
N GLY A 55 -3.20 5.57 -3.08
CA GLY A 55 -4.56 5.99 -2.76
C GLY A 55 -5.14 5.26 -1.55
N HIS A 56 -4.93 3.95 -1.43
CA HIS A 56 -5.34 3.19 -0.24
C HIS A 56 -4.58 3.64 1.01
N PHE A 57 -3.28 3.90 0.94
CA PHE A 57 -2.51 4.44 2.06
C PHE A 57 -2.97 5.84 2.46
N ALA A 58 -3.33 6.70 1.50
CA ALA A 58 -3.91 8.01 1.81
C ALA A 58 -5.24 7.88 2.60
N PHE A 59 -6.09 6.90 2.27
CA PHE A 59 -7.28 6.61 3.07
C PHE A 59 -6.95 6.03 4.45
N LEU A 60 -5.94 5.15 4.56
CA LEU A 60 -5.45 4.66 5.85
C LEU A 60 -5.00 5.83 6.74
N LEU A 61 -4.27 6.80 6.19
CA LEU A 61 -3.81 7.97 6.93
C LEU A 61 -4.99 8.82 7.42
N ILE A 62 -6.02 9.04 6.59
CA ILE A 62 -7.24 9.73 7.04
C ILE A 62 -7.91 8.96 8.19
N TYR A 63 -7.96 7.63 8.12
CA TYR A 63 -8.53 6.81 9.19
C TYR A 63 -7.73 6.96 10.49
N VAL A 64 -6.40 6.89 10.40
CA VAL A 64 -5.49 7.10 11.54
C VAL A 64 -5.69 8.48 12.15
N GLU A 65 -5.70 9.54 11.34
CA GLU A 65 -5.93 10.92 11.80
C GLU A 65 -7.29 11.08 12.50
N LYS A 66 -8.31 10.36 12.04
CA LYS A 66 -9.65 10.34 12.64
C LYS A 66 -9.82 9.31 13.76
N ASN A 67 -8.77 8.59 14.15
CA ASN A 67 -8.79 7.49 15.13
C ASN A 67 -9.83 6.39 14.80
N MET A 68 -9.97 6.06 13.53
CA MET A 68 -10.85 5.00 13.02
C MET A 68 -10.09 3.68 12.87
N ASP A 69 -10.80 2.55 12.91
CA ASP A 69 -10.16 1.24 12.73
C ASP A 69 -9.69 1.03 11.29
N ILE A 70 -8.39 0.78 11.12
CA ILE A 70 -7.77 0.53 9.83
C ILE A 70 -7.76 -0.94 9.43
N SER A 71 -8.19 -1.85 10.30
CA SER A 71 -8.04 -3.31 10.15
C SER A 71 -8.40 -3.83 8.76
N VAL A 72 -9.58 -3.46 8.25
CA VAL A 72 -10.12 -4.00 7.00
C VAL A 72 -9.25 -3.58 5.81
N LEU A 73 -8.89 -2.30 5.74
CA LEU A 73 -8.10 -1.76 4.64
C LEU A 73 -6.64 -2.22 4.73
N ALA A 74 -6.09 -2.27 5.94
CA ALA A 74 -4.75 -2.81 6.21
C ALA A 74 -4.65 -4.29 5.79
N GLU A 75 -5.66 -5.10 6.08
CA GLU A 75 -5.70 -6.51 5.68
C GLU A 75 -5.82 -6.69 4.16
N LYS A 76 -6.67 -5.90 3.48
CA LYS A 76 -6.76 -5.91 2.00
C LYS A 76 -5.41 -5.56 1.36
N LEU A 77 -4.75 -4.50 1.84
CA LEU A 77 -3.46 -4.06 1.33
C LEU A 77 -2.33 -5.05 1.61
N SER A 78 -2.26 -5.55 2.83
CA SER A 78 -1.21 -6.48 3.24
C SER A 78 -1.30 -7.79 2.46
N ASN A 79 -2.51 -8.31 2.22
CA ASN A 79 -2.72 -9.48 1.37
C ASN A 79 -2.21 -9.23 -0.07
N ALA A 80 -2.49 -8.06 -0.64
CA ALA A 80 -1.97 -7.69 -1.96
C ALA A 80 -0.44 -7.57 -1.99
N PHE A 81 0.16 -7.03 -0.92
CA PHE A 81 1.61 -6.98 -0.75
C PHE A 81 2.24 -8.37 -0.69
N ARG A 82 1.66 -9.29 0.09
CA ARG A 82 2.16 -10.67 0.22
C ARG A 82 2.23 -11.39 -1.12
N GLU A 83 1.19 -11.27 -1.95
CA GLU A 83 1.20 -11.86 -3.29
C GLU A 83 2.29 -11.28 -4.18
N LYS A 84 2.57 -9.98 -4.09
CA LYS A 84 3.64 -9.32 -4.85
C LYS A 84 5.03 -9.62 -4.31
N ALA A 85 5.20 -9.77 -3.01
CA ALA A 85 6.46 -10.21 -2.40
C ALA A 85 6.81 -11.65 -2.83
N LYS A 86 5.80 -12.52 -2.93
CA LYS A 86 5.96 -13.88 -3.47
C LYS A 86 6.41 -13.87 -4.93
N GLU A 87 5.78 -13.04 -5.76
CA GLU A 87 6.17 -12.86 -7.17
C GLU A 87 7.63 -12.38 -7.30
N PHE A 88 8.01 -11.41 -6.46
CA PHE A 88 9.38 -10.88 -6.41
C PHE A 88 10.42 -11.95 -6.01
N LEU A 89 10.09 -12.81 -5.04
CA LEU A 89 10.97 -13.90 -4.60
C LEU A 89 11.23 -14.95 -5.70
N VAL A 90 10.23 -15.27 -6.51
CA VAL A 90 10.34 -16.27 -7.58
C VAL A 90 11.01 -15.69 -8.83
N THR A 91 10.95 -14.37 -9.03
CA THR A 91 11.54 -13.67 -10.17
C THR A 91 13.06 -13.55 -10.04
N LYS A 92 13.81 -14.51 -10.63
CA LYS A 92 15.28 -14.57 -10.51
C LYS A 92 16.06 -14.00 -11.71
N ASN A 93 15.54 -14.12 -12.93
CA ASN A 93 16.29 -13.87 -14.17
C ASN A 93 15.78 -12.69 -15.00
N ASP A 94 14.66 -12.07 -14.63
CA ASP A 94 14.13 -10.88 -15.31
C ASP A 94 14.36 -9.64 -14.44
N TYR A 95 15.42 -8.90 -14.75
CA TYR A 95 15.79 -7.69 -14.02
C TYR A 95 14.75 -6.57 -14.17
N THR A 96 14.11 -6.45 -15.34
CA THR A 96 13.11 -5.40 -15.59
C THR A 96 11.83 -5.68 -14.82
N GLN A 97 11.35 -6.92 -14.85
CA GLN A 97 10.20 -7.34 -14.04
C GLN A 97 10.50 -7.20 -12.55
N LYS A 98 11.70 -7.62 -12.12
CA LYS A 98 12.11 -7.49 -10.72
C LYS A 98 12.15 -6.03 -10.27
N GLN A 99 12.67 -5.12 -11.08
CA GLN A 99 12.68 -3.69 -10.78
C GLN A 99 11.27 -3.11 -10.71
N ASN A 100 10.37 -3.50 -11.62
CA ASN A 100 8.97 -3.05 -11.60
C ASN A 100 8.22 -3.53 -10.35
N LEU A 101 8.46 -4.78 -9.93
CA LEU A 101 7.93 -5.33 -8.68
C LEU A 101 8.51 -4.61 -7.48
N TRP A 102 9.81 -4.33 -7.48
CA TRP A 102 10.46 -3.58 -6.41
C TRP A 102 9.87 -2.18 -6.25
N THR A 103 9.67 -1.43 -7.34
CA THR A 103 9.03 -0.09 -7.30
C THR A 103 7.64 -0.13 -6.64
N LEU A 104 6.88 -1.19 -6.90
CA LEU A 104 5.58 -1.39 -6.26
C LEU A 104 5.72 -1.75 -4.77
N LEU A 105 6.64 -2.66 -4.43
CA LEU A 105 6.89 -3.08 -3.06
C LEU A 105 7.46 -1.95 -2.19
N SER A 106 8.34 -1.12 -2.74
CA SER A 106 8.85 0.07 -2.05
C SER A 106 7.73 1.07 -1.76
N THR A 107 6.79 1.24 -2.70
CA THR A 107 5.60 2.08 -2.47
C THR A 107 4.77 1.59 -1.27
N TYR A 108 4.68 0.27 -1.06
CA TYR A 108 4.02 -0.28 0.13
C TYR A 108 4.83 -0.01 1.39
N ILE A 109 6.15 -0.22 1.35
CA ILE A 109 7.03 0.03 2.50
C ILE A 109 6.96 1.49 2.94
N ASP A 110 7.05 2.43 1.99
CA ASP A 110 6.96 3.86 2.26
C ASP A 110 5.59 4.21 2.89
N GLY A 111 4.50 3.67 2.34
CA GLY A 111 3.15 3.90 2.86
C GLY A 111 2.93 3.32 4.26
N VAL A 112 3.47 2.12 4.55
CA VAL A 112 3.41 1.56 5.91
C VAL A 112 4.24 2.41 6.87
N GLN A 113 5.44 2.85 6.47
CA GLN A 113 6.27 3.71 7.31
C GLN A 113 5.51 4.98 7.72
N GLU A 114 4.88 5.65 6.76
CA GLU A 114 4.11 6.88 6.98
C GLU A 114 2.92 6.65 7.94
N VAL A 115 2.23 5.51 7.83
CA VAL A 115 1.16 5.12 8.77
C VAL A 115 1.70 5.00 10.20
N PHE A 116 2.84 4.33 10.39
CA PHE A 116 3.46 4.17 11.72
C PHE A 116 4.01 5.50 12.29
N GLU A 117 4.53 6.38 11.44
CA GLU A 117 5.00 7.71 11.82
C GLU A 117 3.84 8.64 12.22
N THR A 118 2.72 8.56 11.50
CA THR A 118 1.53 9.40 11.72
C THR A 118 0.68 8.94 12.91
N SER A 119 0.66 7.63 13.20
CA SER A 119 -0.17 7.07 14.28
C SER A 119 0.34 7.51 15.65
N CYS A 120 -0.43 8.33 16.37
CA CYS A 120 -0.07 8.81 17.72
C CYS A 120 -0.03 7.68 18.77
N TYR A 121 -0.89 6.68 18.61
CA TYR A 121 -0.95 5.48 19.43
C TYR A 121 -1.08 4.29 18.48
N LEU A 122 -0.17 3.33 18.56
CA LEU A 122 -0.25 2.12 17.73
C LEU A 122 -1.37 1.25 18.29
N SER A 123 -2.47 1.14 17.54
CA SER A 123 -3.47 0.12 17.79
C SER A 123 -2.97 -1.24 17.25
N LEU A 124 -3.56 -2.35 17.69
CA LEU A 124 -3.18 -3.68 17.17
C LEU A 124 -3.48 -3.82 15.66
N SER A 125 -4.21 -2.88 15.05
CA SER A 125 -4.56 -2.91 13.63
C SER A 125 -3.38 -2.58 12.71
N GLU A 126 -2.42 -1.78 13.15
CA GLU A 126 -1.21 -1.39 12.41
C GLU A 126 -0.27 -2.59 12.22
N GLU A 127 -0.27 -3.54 13.15
CA GLU A 127 0.47 -4.80 13.05
C GLU A 127 0.07 -5.59 11.78
N LYS A 128 -1.19 -5.48 11.33
CA LYS A 128 -1.66 -6.17 10.12
C LYS A 128 -0.93 -5.73 8.85
N LEU A 129 -0.33 -4.54 8.84
CA LEU A 129 0.51 -4.07 7.74
C LEU A 129 1.88 -4.77 7.72
N LEU A 130 2.34 -5.27 8.87
CA LEU A 130 3.56 -6.07 9.02
C LEU A 130 3.23 -7.56 8.94
N ASN A 131 3.12 -8.08 7.73
CA ASN A 131 2.73 -9.48 7.50
C ASN A 131 3.87 -10.38 7.00
N ASP A 132 3.54 -11.66 6.80
CA ASP A 132 4.47 -12.69 6.30
C ASP A 132 5.08 -12.39 4.91
N GLY A 133 4.55 -11.40 4.18
CA GLY A 133 5.15 -10.91 2.94
C GLY A 133 6.59 -10.43 3.14
N PHE A 134 6.92 -9.87 4.31
CA PHE A 134 8.29 -9.46 4.64
C PHE A 134 9.24 -10.66 4.77
N THR A 135 8.76 -11.81 5.26
CA THR A 135 9.52 -13.06 5.32
C THR A 135 9.88 -13.57 3.91
N MET A 136 9.03 -13.31 2.91
CA MET A 136 9.31 -13.63 1.51
C MET A 136 10.20 -12.58 0.82
N LEU A 137 10.04 -11.31 1.21
CA LEU A 137 10.76 -10.18 0.62
C LEU A 137 12.24 -10.17 1.03
N LEU A 138 12.53 -10.32 2.33
CA LEU A 138 13.88 -10.19 2.90
C LEU A 138 14.93 -11.08 2.19
N PRO A 139 14.67 -12.38 1.92
CA PRO A 139 15.64 -13.23 1.20
C PRO A 139 15.83 -12.86 -0.28
N ALA A 140 14.86 -12.16 -0.87
CA ALA A 140 14.88 -11.79 -2.28
C ALA A 140 15.61 -10.46 -2.56
N CYS A 141 15.65 -9.59 -1.54
CA CYS A 141 16.31 -8.27 -1.59
C CYS A 141 17.83 -8.38 -1.67
N ARG A 142 18.46 -7.46 -2.39
CA ARG A 142 19.93 -7.33 -2.49
C ARG A 142 20.38 -5.88 -2.38
N GLY A 143 21.55 -5.66 -1.77
CA GLY A 143 22.19 -4.34 -1.72
C GLY A 143 21.27 -3.25 -1.17
N ALA A 144 20.96 -2.25 -2.01
CA ALA A 144 20.12 -1.12 -1.65
C ALA A 144 18.69 -1.51 -1.24
N GLU A 145 18.12 -2.56 -1.84
CA GLU A 145 16.77 -3.04 -1.50
C GLU A 145 16.72 -3.50 -0.03
N LEU A 146 17.72 -4.27 0.38
CA LEU A 146 17.82 -4.77 1.75
C LEU A 146 18.07 -3.62 2.73
N SER A 147 18.92 -2.66 2.39
CA SER A 147 19.15 -1.47 3.23
C SER A 147 17.86 -0.68 3.45
N MET A 148 17.03 -0.51 2.42
CA MET A 148 15.74 0.17 2.55
C MET A 148 14.80 -0.58 3.50
N VAL A 149 14.63 -1.90 3.34
CA VAL A 149 13.77 -2.70 4.23
C VAL A 149 14.27 -2.67 5.67
N LEU A 150 15.59 -2.76 5.90
CA LEU A 150 16.17 -2.71 7.24
C LEU A 150 15.99 -1.33 7.89
N ASN A 151 16.18 -0.24 7.14
CA ASN A 151 15.91 1.11 7.64
C ASN A 151 14.44 1.29 8.01
N PHE A 152 13.53 0.81 7.16
CA PHE A 152 12.10 0.79 7.45
C PHE A 152 11.79 0.05 8.77
N LEU A 153 12.33 -1.16 8.94
CA LEU A 153 12.13 -1.93 10.18
C LEU A 153 12.67 -1.20 11.41
N GLN A 154 13.80 -0.49 11.29
CA GLN A 154 14.33 0.33 12.38
C GLN A 154 13.38 1.46 12.75
N VAL A 155 12.82 2.17 11.77
CA VAL A 155 11.83 3.25 11.99
C VAL A 155 10.60 2.71 12.70
N VAL A 156 10.02 1.62 12.19
CA VAL A 156 8.82 1.00 12.79
C VAL A 156 9.09 0.50 14.21
N LEU A 157 10.21 -0.18 14.44
CA LEU A 157 10.59 -0.66 15.78
C LEU A 157 10.86 0.48 16.76
N ALA A 158 11.35 1.63 16.30
CA ALA A 158 11.54 2.81 17.14
C ALA A 158 10.21 3.42 17.62
N ARG A 159 9.12 3.24 16.86
CA ARG A 159 7.76 3.68 17.25
C ARG A 159 7.08 2.73 18.24
N LEU A 160 7.54 1.48 18.33
CA LEU A 160 7.00 0.45 19.24
C LEU A 160 7.65 0.47 20.65
N ARG A 161 8.66 1.33 20.89
CA ARG A 161 9.34 1.49 22.18
C ARG A 161 8.79 2.67 22.96
#